data_AF-A0A1B8XVL2-F1
#
_entry.id   AF-A0A1B8XVL2-F1
#
_cell.length_a   1.000
_cell.length_b   1.000
_cell.length_c   1.000
_cell.angle_alpha   90.00
_cell.angle_beta   90.00
_cell.angle_gamma   90.00
#
_symmetry.space_group_name_H-M   'P 1'
#
loop_
_entity.id
_entity.type
_entity.pdbx_description
1 polymer ?
#
loop_
_entity_poly.entity_id
_entity_poly.type
_entity_poly.pdbx_seq_one_letter_code
_entity_poly.pdbx_strand_id
1 'polypeptide(L)'
;WIVGIILSCIILLIILCILFGLILGPLGLKGTEDPTKRNCASNSGGDFFMASVGFSFIFSWLLILIVAVLFVVGGNSYTLVCKPWANQQLFTYLDSQTIPQLNISHYIDTNVNISTLYSDCQRDDSLWSTLNFNQKIDLQKYLNITQYTDSVQNIIDNTNITIKNINFLTTDQKDQIMRVVSSGVDTLNFASFKSQLIRNITKIDLLSFADDLDKLANDSSLPENVTTELRTEASVLRRIDNHIKSNLIPAVETLDTTVQTLEATSENMPATLNKTLANIEEAQAYIDTQTVGVIKN
;
A
#
# COMPACT_ATOMS: atom_id res chain seq x y z
N TRP A 1 -9.26 47.31 -10.84
CA TRP A 1 -10.18 46.17 -11.11
C TRP A 1 -11.39 46.61 -11.95
N ILE A 2 -12.24 47.53 -11.45
CA ILE A 2 -13.45 48.01 -12.17
C ILE A 2 -13.16 48.56 -13.58
N VAL A 3 -12.13 49.40 -13.74
CA VAL A 3 -11.73 49.95 -15.05
C VAL A 3 -11.40 48.85 -16.06
N GLY A 4 -10.77 47.76 -15.62
CA GLY A 4 -10.43 46.61 -16.48
C GLY A 4 -11.66 45.81 -16.90
N ILE A 5 -12.65 45.68 -16.01
CA ILE A 5 -13.93 45.02 -16.34
C ILE A 5 -14.69 45.84 -17.37
N ILE A 6 -14.81 47.16 -17.17
CA ILE A 6 -15.48 48.07 -18.09
C ILE A 6 -14.82 48.01 -19.48
N LEU A 7 -13.48 48.06 -19.52
CA LEU A 7 -12.72 47.95 -20.76
C LEU A 7 -12.97 46.61 -21.47
N SER A 8 -12.94 45.51 -20.72
CA SER A 8 -13.18 44.17 -21.25
C SER A 8 -14.60 44.03 -21.82
N CYS A 9 -15.60 44.60 -21.14
CA CYS A 9 -16.98 44.65 -21.61
C CYS A 9 -17.13 45.45 -22.92
N ILE A 10 -16.43 46.58 -23.05
CA ILE A 10 -16.44 47.41 -24.28
C ILE A 10 -15.87 46.61 -25.45
N ILE A 11 -14.71 45.96 -25.27
CA ILE A 11 -14.08 45.14 -26.31
C ILE A 11 -14.99 43.98 -26.70
N LEU A 12 -15.55 43.29 -25.70
CA LEU A 12 -16.46 42.16 -25.92
C LEU A 12 -17.73 42.59 -26.67
N LEU A 13 -18.32 43.75 -26.32
CA LEU A 13 -19.48 44.31 -27.01
C LEU A 13 -19.21 44.55 -28.50
N ILE A 14 -18.07 45.17 -28.83
CA ILE A 14 -17.67 45.41 -30.22
C ILE A 14 -17.55 44.08 -30.97
N ILE A 15 -16.85 43.10 -30.40
CA ILE A 15 -16.66 41.78 -31.01
C ILE A 15 -18.00 41.06 -31.22
N LEU A 16 -18.91 41.11 -30.24
CA LEU A 16 -20.24 40.52 -30.35
C LEU A 16 -21.05 41.16 -31.47
N CYS A 17 -21.03 42.49 -31.61
CA CYS A 17 -21.72 43.19 -32.70
C CYS A 17 -21.17 42.78 -34.07
N ILE A 18 -19.84 42.61 -34.22
CA ILE A 18 -19.22 42.08 -35.45
C ILE A 18 -19.70 40.66 -35.72
N LEU A 19 -19.71 39.79 -34.71
CA LEU A 19 -20.06 38.38 -34.85
C LEU A 19 -21.54 38.20 -35.21
N PHE A 20 -22.45 38.94 -34.55
CA PHE A 20 -23.87 38.95 -34.92
C PHE A 20 -24.09 39.51 -36.32
N GLY A 21 -23.39 40.59 -36.70
CA GLY A 21 -23.42 41.12 -38.07
C GLY A 21 -22.98 40.07 -39.11
N LEU A 22 -21.90 39.35 -38.82
CA LEU A 22 -21.32 38.34 -39.72
C LEU A 22 -22.20 37.09 -39.87
N ILE A 23 -22.93 36.70 -38.83
CA ILE A 23 -23.82 35.53 -38.86
C ILE A 23 -25.16 35.88 -39.50
N LEU A 24 -25.77 37.00 -39.10
CA LEU A 24 -27.10 37.42 -39.58
C LEU A 24 -27.07 37.93 -41.03
N GLY A 25 -25.92 38.43 -41.50
CA GLY A 25 -25.74 38.90 -42.87
C GLY A 25 -26.02 37.80 -43.92
N PRO A 26 -25.25 36.68 -43.94
CA PRO A 26 -25.45 35.58 -44.88
C PRO A 26 -26.75 34.81 -44.67
N LEU A 27 -27.17 34.60 -43.41
CA LEU A 27 -28.41 33.87 -43.08
C LEU A 27 -29.67 34.62 -43.51
N GLY A 28 -29.59 35.94 -43.69
CA GLY A 28 -30.68 36.77 -44.17
C GLY A 28 -30.84 36.82 -45.69
N LEU A 29 -29.93 36.20 -46.47
CA LEU A 29 -29.97 36.21 -47.94
C LEU A 29 -30.90 35.10 -48.47
N LYS A 30 -31.96 35.48 -49.19
CA LYS A 30 -32.77 34.57 -50.02
C LYS A 30 -32.49 34.86 -51.49
N GLY A 31 -32.11 33.85 -52.26
CA GLY A 31 -31.69 33.99 -53.66
C GLY A 31 -32.80 34.29 -54.68
N THR A 32 -34.05 34.48 -54.25
CA THR A 32 -35.23 34.62 -55.14
C THR A 32 -36.04 35.90 -54.95
N GLU A 33 -35.54 36.87 -54.17
CA GLU A 33 -36.18 38.18 -53.98
C GLU A 33 -35.31 39.30 -54.55
N ASP A 34 -35.92 40.38 -55.06
CA ASP A 34 -35.22 41.55 -55.60
C ASP A 34 -34.28 42.18 -54.54
N PRO A 35 -33.10 42.70 -54.94
CA PRO A 35 -32.08 43.26 -54.03
C PRO A 35 -32.56 44.45 -53.19
N THR A 36 -33.72 45.03 -53.52
CA THR A 36 -34.40 46.11 -52.80
C THR A 36 -35.37 45.64 -51.71
N LYS A 37 -35.72 44.35 -51.61
CA LYS A 37 -36.56 43.76 -50.55
C LYS A 37 -35.73 42.88 -49.61
N ARG A 38 -35.02 43.53 -48.67
CA ARG A 38 -34.19 42.82 -47.68
C ARG A 38 -35.05 42.10 -46.64
N ASN A 39 -34.67 40.88 -46.30
CA ASN A 39 -35.25 40.17 -45.17
C ASN A 39 -34.80 40.81 -43.85
N CYS A 40 -35.64 40.74 -42.82
CA CYS A 40 -35.42 41.38 -41.51
C CYS A 40 -34.04 41.02 -40.91
N ALA A 41 -33.65 39.74 -41.00
CA ALA A 41 -32.35 39.25 -40.51
C ALA A 41 -31.13 39.91 -41.19
N SER A 42 -31.20 40.13 -42.51
CA SER A 42 -30.11 40.78 -43.25
C SER A 42 -30.01 42.27 -42.89
N ASN A 43 -31.15 42.95 -42.69
CA ASN A 43 -31.17 44.34 -42.24
C ASN A 43 -30.57 44.48 -40.83
N SER A 44 -31.00 43.64 -39.89
CA SER A 44 -30.43 43.61 -38.53
C SER A 44 -28.92 43.30 -38.54
N GLY A 45 -28.45 42.41 -39.41
CA GLY A 45 -27.01 42.15 -39.57
C GLY A 45 -26.22 43.38 -40.01
N GLY A 46 -26.77 44.17 -40.94
CA GLY A 46 -26.21 45.46 -41.35
C GLY A 46 -26.18 46.49 -40.22
N ASP A 47 -27.26 46.57 -39.44
CA ASP A 47 -27.36 47.47 -38.29
C ASP A 47 -26.35 47.11 -37.19
N PHE A 48 -26.12 45.81 -36.92
CA PHE A 48 -25.09 45.35 -35.98
C PHE A 48 -23.67 45.67 -36.44
N PHE A 49 -23.37 45.57 -37.74
CA PHE A 49 -22.07 46.01 -38.26
C PHE A 49 -21.88 47.52 -38.15
N MET A 50 -22.90 48.31 -38.51
CA MET A 50 -22.85 49.77 -38.34
C MET A 50 -22.72 50.17 -36.87
N ALA A 51 -23.40 49.47 -35.95
CA ALA A 51 -23.26 49.67 -34.52
C ALA A 51 -21.84 49.34 -34.02
N SER A 52 -21.23 48.24 -34.48
CA SER A 52 -19.85 47.89 -34.15
C SER A 52 -18.86 48.97 -34.57
N VAL A 53 -18.97 49.44 -35.82
CA VAL A 53 -18.12 50.52 -36.34
C VAL A 53 -18.34 51.80 -35.54
N GLY A 54 -19.60 52.13 -35.23
CA GLY A 54 -19.95 53.26 -34.37
C GLY A 54 -19.31 53.18 -32.99
N PHE A 55 -19.45 52.05 -32.28
CA PHE A 55 -18.80 51.85 -30.98
C PHE A 55 -17.28 51.91 -31.08
N SER A 56 -16.69 51.35 -32.14
CA SER A 56 -15.25 51.40 -32.38
C SER A 56 -14.75 52.85 -32.51
N PHE A 57 -15.48 53.71 -33.21
CA PHE A 57 -15.14 55.14 -33.30
C PHE A 57 -15.32 55.86 -31.97
N ILE A 58 -16.42 55.63 -31.26
CA ILE A 58 -16.71 56.27 -29.96
C ILE A 58 -15.64 55.93 -28.92
N PHE A 59 -15.17 54.68 -28.89
CA PHE A 59 -14.18 54.21 -27.91
C PHE A 59 -12.73 54.20 -28.42
N SER A 60 -12.49 54.60 -29.68
CA SER A 60 -11.15 54.58 -30.32
C SER A 60 -10.10 55.36 -29.51
N TRP A 61 -10.43 56.59 -29.12
CA TRP A 61 -9.51 57.46 -28.38
C TRP A 61 -9.08 56.85 -27.04
N LEU A 62 -9.99 56.15 -26.36
CA LEU A 62 -9.76 55.50 -25.08
C LEU A 62 -8.84 54.28 -25.24
N LEU A 63 -9.06 53.45 -26.27
CA LEU A 63 -8.21 52.30 -26.57
C LEU A 63 -6.79 52.74 -26.97
N ILE A 64 -6.66 53.78 -27.78
CA ILE A 64 -5.37 54.36 -28.18
C ILE A 64 -4.61 54.87 -26.95
N LEU A 65 -5.27 55.61 -26.05
CA LEU A 65 -4.66 56.13 -24.83
C LEU A 65 -4.11 55.00 -23.95
N ILE A 66 -4.88 53.93 -23.76
CA ILE A 66 -4.47 52.79 -22.92
C ILE A 66 -3.24 52.09 -23.51
N VAL A 67 -3.24 51.81 -24.81
CA VAL A 67 -2.08 51.19 -25.47
C VAL A 67 -0.85 52.08 -25.36
N ALA A 68 -1.01 53.40 -25.51
CA ALA A 68 0.08 54.35 -25.33
C ALA A 68 0.65 54.32 -23.91
N VAL A 69 -0.21 54.32 -22.87
CA VAL A 69 0.24 54.22 -21.47
C VAL A 69 0.94 52.89 -21.21
N LEU A 70 0.38 51.77 -21.68
CA LEU A 70 0.99 50.45 -21.52
C LEU A 70 2.34 50.36 -22.23
N PHE A 71 2.48 50.96 -23.41
CA PHE A 71 3.74 50.99 -24.14
C PHE A 71 4.79 51.85 -23.42
N VAL A 72 4.41 53.04 -22.93
CA VAL A 72 5.31 53.91 -22.17
C VAL A 72 5.73 53.22 -20.88
N VAL A 73 4.79 52.74 -20.07
CA VAL A 73 5.11 52.12 -18.78
C VAL A 73 5.84 50.79 -18.98
N GLY A 74 5.35 49.93 -19.87
CA GLY A 74 5.92 48.62 -20.15
C GLY A 74 7.29 48.70 -20.80
N GLY A 75 7.46 49.57 -21.79
CA GLY A 75 8.75 49.80 -22.46
C GLY A 75 9.81 50.38 -21.54
N ASN A 76 9.43 51.38 -20.71
CA ASN A 76 10.35 51.95 -19.72
C ASN A 76 10.67 50.95 -18.62
N SER A 77 9.69 50.21 -18.10
CA SER A 77 9.92 49.19 -17.06
C SER A 77 10.84 48.08 -17.57
N TYR A 78 10.64 47.62 -18.81
CA TYR A 78 11.50 46.62 -19.43
C TYR A 78 12.95 47.13 -19.58
N THR A 79 13.11 48.36 -20.05
CA THR A 79 14.43 48.92 -20.35
C THR A 79 15.20 49.36 -19.10
N LEU A 80 14.52 49.97 -18.12
CA LEU A 80 15.13 50.54 -16.91
C LEU A 80 15.25 49.54 -15.76
N VAL A 81 14.36 48.55 -15.68
CA VAL A 81 14.31 47.61 -14.55
C VAL A 81 14.65 46.20 -15.00
N CYS A 82 13.89 45.62 -15.94
CA CYS A 82 14.06 44.20 -16.29
C CYS A 82 15.43 43.91 -16.90
N LYS A 83 15.91 44.75 -17.82
CA LYS A 83 17.20 44.54 -18.49
C LYS A 83 18.41 44.68 -17.54
N PRO A 84 18.50 45.73 -16.69
CA PRO A 84 19.59 45.84 -15.71
C PRO A 84 19.54 44.79 -14.60
N TRP A 85 18.34 44.32 -14.24
CA TRP A 85 18.16 43.20 -13.32
C TRP A 85 18.70 41.91 -13.92
N ALA A 86 18.28 41.55 -15.12
CA ALA A 86 18.70 40.33 -15.79
C ALA A 86 20.22 40.29 -16.05
N ASN A 87 20.82 41.43 -16.42
CA ASN A 87 22.25 41.54 -16.66
C ASN A 87 23.09 41.75 -15.39
N GLN A 88 22.49 41.70 -14.20
CA GLN A 88 23.14 41.91 -12.90
C GLN A 88 23.85 43.27 -12.72
N GLN A 89 23.70 44.20 -13.67
CA GLN A 89 24.27 45.55 -13.62
C GLN A 89 23.67 46.36 -12.48
N LEU A 90 22.39 46.14 -12.18
CA LEU A 90 21.71 46.76 -11.05
C LEU A 90 22.35 46.34 -9.72
N PHE A 91 22.57 45.03 -9.52
CA PHE A 91 23.18 44.50 -8.29
C PHE A 91 24.63 44.94 -8.12
N THR A 92 25.40 45.02 -9.21
CA THR A 92 26.78 45.54 -9.17
C THR A 92 26.82 47.01 -8.73
N TYR A 93 25.85 47.82 -9.17
CA TYR A 93 25.72 49.21 -8.73
C TYR A 93 25.27 49.33 -7.27
N LEU A 94 24.34 48.47 -6.84
CA LEU A 94 23.89 48.37 -5.44
C LEU A 94 24.99 47.88 -4.49
N ASP A 95 25.91 47.04 -4.95
CA ASP A 95 27.08 46.62 -4.18
C ASP A 95 28.14 47.74 -4.08
N SER A 96 28.28 48.55 -5.13
CA SER A 96 29.23 49.68 -5.17
C SER A 96 28.77 50.90 -4.37
N GLN A 97 27.45 51.13 -4.30
CA GLN A 97 26.87 52.16 -3.46
C GLN A 97 26.59 51.53 -2.11
N THR A 98 27.36 51.87 -1.07
CA THR A 98 27.14 51.36 0.29
C THR A 98 25.82 51.90 0.86
N ILE A 99 24.68 51.39 0.38
CA ILE A 99 23.37 51.73 0.90
C ILE A 99 23.25 51.03 2.26
N PRO A 100 23.23 51.76 3.39
CA PRO A 100 23.36 51.13 4.72
C PRO A 100 22.23 50.14 5.03
N GLN A 101 21.03 50.38 4.50
CA GLN A 101 19.86 49.53 4.71
C GLN A 101 19.88 48.20 3.94
N LEU A 102 20.76 48.05 2.94
CA LEU A 102 20.92 46.84 2.13
C LEU A 102 22.24 46.12 2.43
N ASN A 103 23.02 46.59 3.41
CA ASN A 103 24.28 45.97 3.78
C ASN A 103 24.03 44.74 4.66
N ILE A 104 23.77 43.60 4.00
CA ILE A 104 23.55 42.29 4.65
C ILE A 104 24.80 41.83 5.42
N SER A 105 25.98 42.32 5.05
CA SER A 105 27.25 41.97 5.69
C SER A 105 27.29 42.33 7.18
N HIS A 106 26.58 43.37 7.62
CA HIS A 106 26.49 43.74 9.04
C HIS A 106 25.71 42.69 9.87
N TYR A 107 24.72 42.01 9.27
CA TYR A 107 23.89 41.04 9.98
C TYR A 107 24.53 39.64 10.03
N ILE A 108 25.30 39.28 9.01
CA ILE A 108 25.86 37.93 8.85
C ILE A 108 27.34 37.89 9.30
N ASP A 109 27.93 39.03 9.70
CA ASP A 109 29.34 39.15 10.09
C ASP A 109 30.31 38.64 8.98
N THR A 110 29.84 38.56 7.74
CA THR A 110 30.57 38.08 6.57
C THR A 110 30.47 39.11 5.47
N ASN A 111 31.57 39.40 4.79
CA ASN A 111 31.56 40.33 3.67
C ASN A 111 30.88 39.67 2.46
N VAL A 112 29.61 39.99 2.22
CA VAL A 112 28.78 39.37 1.19
C VAL A 112 28.33 40.43 0.20
N ASN A 113 28.61 40.17 -1.08
CA ASN A 113 28.12 40.99 -2.17
C ASN A 113 26.77 40.44 -2.64
N ILE A 114 25.79 41.31 -2.90
CA ILE A 114 24.45 40.91 -3.33
C ILE A 114 24.52 40.33 -4.75
N SER A 115 25.42 40.85 -5.60
CA SER A 115 25.68 40.29 -6.93
C SER A 115 26.15 38.84 -6.89
N THR A 116 27.09 38.50 -5.99
CA THR A 116 27.57 37.13 -5.83
C THR A 116 26.49 36.24 -5.22
N LEU A 117 25.75 36.72 -4.23
CA LEU A 117 24.62 36.00 -3.64
C LEU A 117 23.55 35.66 -4.69
N TYR A 118 23.21 36.62 -5.57
CA TYR A 118 22.25 36.41 -6.64
C TYR A 118 22.77 35.43 -7.71
N SER A 119 24.05 35.57 -8.11
CA SER A 119 24.68 34.66 -9.06
C SER A 119 24.80 33.23 -8.52
N ASP A 120 25.09 33.08 -7.24
CA ASP A 120 25.18 31.78 -6.58
C ASP A 120 23.79 31.13 -6.44
N CYS A 121 22.77 31.92 -6.08
CA CYS A 121 21.38 31.48 -6.09
C CYS A 121 20.93 31.02 -7.49
N GLN A 122 21.34 31.72 -8.55
CA GLN A 122 21.05 31.33 -9.92
C GLN A 122 21.71 29.99 -10.31
N ARG A 123 22.81 29.60 -9.64
CA ARG A 123 23.53 28.34 -9.85
C ARG A 123 23.09 27.22 -8.91
N ASP A 124 22.05 27.43 -8.12
CA ASP A 124 21.61 26.52 -7.06
C ASP A 124 22.71 26.21 -6.02
N ASP A 125 23.63 27.14 -5.81
CA ASP A 125 24.68 26.99 -4.80
C ASP A 125 24.08 27.06 -3.39
N SER A 126 24.60 26.23 -2.50
CA SER A 126 24.14 26.22 -1.11
C SER A 126 24.49 27.52 -0.39
N LEU A 127 23.57 28.00 0.45
CA LEU A 127 23.77 29.18 1.29
C LEU A 127 25.07 29.08 2.13
N TRP A 128 25.46 27.86 2.51
CA TRP A 128 26.69 27.59 3.24
C TRP A 128 27.95 27.98 2.46
N SER A 129 27.99 27.65 1.16
CA SER A 129 29.09 28.02 0.27
C SER A 129 29.06 29.51 -0.05
N THR A 130 27.88 30.04 -0.37
CA THR A 130 27.68 31.44 -0.77
C THR A 130 28.04 32.44 0.33
N LEU A 131 27.74 32.13 1.59
CA LEU A 131 28.12 32.97 2.73
C LEU A 131 29.54 32.70 3.25
N ASN A 132 30.32 31.84 2.58
CA ASN A 132 31.67 31.46 2.96
C ASN A 132 31.79 30.94 4.40
N PHE A 133 30.75 30.26 4.92
CA PHE A 133 30.78 29.73 6.29
C PHE A 133 31.88 28.69 6.51
N ASN A 134 32.35 28.05 5.44
CA ASN A 134 33.55 27.19 5.43
C ASN A 134 34.79 27.84 6.06
N GLN A 135 34.95 29.17 5.98
CA GLN A 135 36.12 29.86 6.51
C GLN A 135 36.03 30.16 8.02
N LYS A 136 34.82 30.18 8.58
CA LYS A 136 34.58 30.48 9.99
C LYS A 136 34.27 29.23 10.82
N ILE A 137 33.56 28.27 10.23
CA ILE A 137 33.09 27.08 10.91
C ILE A 137 33.78 25.88 10.30
N ASP A 138 34.71 25.31 11.07
CA ASP A 138 35.32 24.03 10.74
C ASP A 138 34.35 22.89 11.07
N LEU A 139 33.50 22.56 10.10
CA LEU A 139 32.59 21.42 10.16
C LEU A 139 33.33 20.10 10.41
N GLN A 140 34.57 19.95 9.92
CA GLN A 140 35.32 18.72 10.13
C GLN A 140 35.63 18.53 11.61
N LYS A 141 35.94 19.60 12.34
CA LYS A 141 36.16 19.52 13.79
C LYS A 141 34.94 18.97 14.55
N TYR A 142 33.72 19.32 14.14
CA TYR A 142 32.48 18.90 14.83
C TYR A 142 31.91 17.58 14.32
N LEU A 143 32.13 17.26 13.05
CA LEU A 143 31.66 16.02 12.42
C LEU A 143 32.71 14.91 12.46
N ASN A 144 33.86 15.14 13.12
CA ASN A 144 34.87 14.11 13.27
C ASN A 144 34.43 13.07 14.31
N ILE A 145 33.72 12.04 13.84
CA ILE A 145 33.22 10.93 14.65
C ILE A 145 34.37 10.19 15.36
N THR A 146 35.60 10.23 14.83
CA THR A 146 36.76 9.58 15.48
C THR A 146 37.00 10.06 16.91
N GLN A 147 36.67 11.33 17.23
CA GLN A 147 36.78 11.85 18.59
C GLN A 147 35.88 11.11 19.60
N TYR A 148 34.75 10.57 19.14
CA TYR A 148 33.79 9.86 19.97
C TYR A 148 33.94 8.33 19.83
N THR A 149 34.41 7.85 18.68
CA THR A 149 34.64 6.41 18.44
C THR A 149 35.59 5.81 19.46
N ASP A 150 36.70 6.49 19.80
CA ASP A 150 37.67 5.96 20.76
C ASP A 150 37.07 5.81 22.17
N SER A 151 36.24 6.76 22.59
CA SER A 151 35.58 6.71 23.90
C SER A 151 34.50 5.63 23.96
N VAL A 152 33.73 5.45 22.88
CA VAL A 152 32.70 4.41 22.77
C VAL A 152 33.34 3.03 22.70
N GLN A 153 34.40 2.85 21.89
CA GLN A 153 35.13 1.60 21.78
C GLN A 153 35.75 1.21 23.12
N ASN A 154 36.36 2.16 23.84
CA ASN A 154 36.94 1.91 25.15
C ASN A 154 35.88 1.48 26.19
N ILE A 155 34.65 1.98 26.11
CA ILE A 155 33.55 1.54 26.99
C ILE A 155 33.12 0.11 26.63
N ILE A 156 32.99 -0.20 25.34
CA ILE A 156 32.57 -1.53 24.85
C ILE A 156 33.64 -2.60 25.19
N ASP A 157 34.92 -2.29 24.95
CA ASP A 157 36.04 -3.21 25.19
C ASP A 157 36.22 -3.53 26.68
N ASN A 158 36.00 -2.54 27.56
CA ASN A 158 36.11 -2.71 29.01
C ASN A 158 34.84 -3.27 29.67
N THR A 159 33.75 -3.45 28.92
CA THR A 159 32.52 -4.03 29.46
C THR A 159 32.60 -5.55 29.40
N ASN A 160 32.62 -6.19 30.57
CA ASN A 160 32.57 -7.65 30.67
C ASN A 160 31.11 -8.16 30.53
N ILE A 161 30.73 -8.53 29.32
CA ILE A 161 29.39 -9.02 29.00
C ILE A 161 29.32 -10.51 29.34
N THR A 162 28.78 -10.82 30.52
CA THR A 162 28.50 -12.20 30.92
C THR A 162 27.09 -12.57 30.48
N ILE A 163 26.99 -13.33 29.39
CA ILE A 163 25.73 -13.94 28.97
C ILE A 163 25.50 -15.12 29.89
N LYS A 164 24.40 -15.10 30.65
CA LYS A 164 24.00 -16.25 31.46
C LYS A 164 23.85 -17.45 30.54
N ASN A 165 24.26 -18.64 30.99
CA ASN A 165 24.13 -19.88 30.23
C ASN A 165 22.66 -20.10 29.82
N ILE A 166 22.32 -19.77 28.57
CA ILE A 166 20.99 -20.01 27.99
C ILE A 166 21.05 -21.42 27.44
N ASN A 167 20.26 -22.32 28.01
CA ASN A 167 20.16 -23.69 27.50
C ASN A 167 18.73 -23.92 27.01
N PHE A 168 18.55 -24.07 25.69
CA PHE A 168 17.23 -24.23 25.09
C PHE A 168 16.57 -25.58 25.40
N LEU A 169 17.36 -26.65 25.45
CA LEU A 169 16.92 -28.00 25.83
C LEU A 169 17.96 -28.67 26.72
N THR A 170 17.53 -29.29 27.81
CA THR A 170 18.41 -30.15 28.62
C THR A 170 18.74 -31.44 27.87
N THR A 171 19.83 -32.11 28.25
CA THR A 171 20.19 -33.43 27.70
C THR A 171 19.04 -34.43 27.85
N ASP A 172 18.38 -34.46 29.02
CA ASP A 172 17.23 -35.34 29.26
C ASP A 172 16.07 -35.06 28.30
N GLN A 173 15.79 -33.79 27.99
CA GLN A 173 14.73 -33.41 27.05
C GLN A 173 15.07 -33.83 25.62
N LYS A 174 16.33 -33.68 25.19
CA LYS A 174 16.78 -34.15 23.88
C LYS A 174 16.65 -35.67 23.77
N ASP A 175 17.06 -36.40 24.80
CA ASP A 175 16.97 -37.85 24.83
C ASP A 175 15.52 -38.32 24.78
N GLN A 176 14.59 -37.63 25.47
CA GLN A 176 13.16 -37.93 25.37
C GLN A 176 12.63 -37.74 23.94
N ILE A 177 13.01 -36.66 23.26
CA ILE A 177 12.62 -36.41 21.87
C ILE A 177 13.19 -37.51 20.96
N MET A 178 14.46 -37.88 21.13
CA MET A 178 15.10 -38.93 20.34
C MET A 178 14.48 -40.31 20.56
N ARG A 179 14.03 -40.62 21.78
CA ARG A 179 13.26 -41.85 22.06
C ARG A 179 11.93 -41.87 21.32
N VAL A 180 11.26 -40.72 21.23
CA VAL A 180 10.00 -40.60 20.49
C VAL A 180 10.23 -40.78 19.00
N VAL A 181 11.27 -40.14 18.44
CA VAL A 181 11.69 -40.33 17.03
C VAL A 181 12.01 -41.79 16.75
N SER A 182 12.68 -42.48 17.67
CA SER A 182 13.12 -43.87 17.51
C SER A 182 12.09 -44.90 17.99
N SER A 183 10.88 -44.46 18.37
CA SER A 183 9.85 -45.35 18.91
C SER A 183 9.21 -46.26 17.86
N GLY A 184 9.45 -46.00 16.57
CA GLY A 184 8.86 -46.73 15.45
C GLY A 184 7.39 -46.40 15.21
N VAL A 185 6.90 -45.27 15.72
CA VAL A 185 5.52 -44.80 15.51
C VAL A 185 5.18 -44.59 14.03
N ASP A 186 6.16 -44.24 13.21
CA ASP A 186 6.09 -44.11 11.75
C ASP A 186 6.08 -45.45 11.02
N THR A 187 6.45 -46.54 11.70
CA THR A 187 6.53 -47.90 11.12
C THR A 187 5.34 -48.79 11.46
N LEU A 188 4.33 -48.24 12.14
CA LEU A 188 3.12 -48.97 12.50
C LEU A 188 2.36 -49.44 11.26
N ASN A 189 1.84 -50.67 11.29
CA ASN A 189 1.08 -51.23 10.16
C ASN A 189 -0.37 -50.73 10.15
N PHE A 190 -0.57 -49.48 9.75
CA PHE A 190 -1.90 -48.85 9.61
C PHE A 190 -2.82 -49.58 8.65
N ALA A 191 -2.28 -50.22 7.60
CA ALA A 191 -3.05 -51.04 6.66
C ALA A 191 -3.76 -52.21 7.37
N SER A 192 -3.09 -52.86 8.32
CA SER A 192 -3.68 -53.96 9.09
C SER A 192 -4.84 -53.48 9.97
N PHE A 193 -4.72 -52.33 10.63
CA PHE A 193 -5.77 -51.75 11.46
C PHE A 193 -7.00 -51.38 10.62
N LYS A 194 -6.80 -50.68 9.49
CA LYS A 194 -7.89 -50.34 8.55
C LYS A 194 -8.61 -51.58 8.03
N SER A 195 -7.86 -52.64 7.70
CA SER A 195 -8.45 -53.89 7.21
C SER A 195 -9.35 -54.60 8.23
N GLN A 196 -9.12 -54.39 9.52
CA GLN A 196 -9.98 -54.93 10.58
C GLN A 196 -11.23 -54.07 10.79
N LEU A 197 -11.13 -52.75 10.63
CA LEU A 197 -12.25 -51.81 10.84
C LEU A 197 -13.33 -51.90 9.76
N ILE A 198 -12.95 -52.26 8.52
CA ILE A 198 -13.89 -52.39 7.40
C ILE A 198 -14.72 -53.70 7.48
N ARG A 199 -14.38 -54.63 8.37
CA ARG A 199 -15.09 -55.90 8.49
C ARG A 199 -16.49 -55.70 9.08
N ASN A 200 -17.46 -56.42 8.53
CA ASN A 200 -18.80 -56.48 9.11
C ASN A 200 -18.74 -56.97 10.56
N ILE A 201 -19.44 -56.25 11.45
CA ILE A 201 -19.51 -56.54 12.88
C ILE A 201 -20.15 -57.91 13.13
N THR A 202 -21.18 -58.26 12.37
CA THR A 202 -21.86 -59.55 12.42
C THR A 202 -21.65 -60.33 11.14
N LYS A 203 -21.58 -61.66 11.26
CA LYS A 203 -21.47 -62.57 10.10
C LYS A 203 -22.80 -62.77 9.37
N ILE A 204 -23.91 -62.54 10.07
CA ILE A 204 -25.27 -62.68 9.57
C ILE A 204 -26.04 -61.38 9.78
N ASP A 205 -27.07 -61.17 8.98
CA ASP A 205 -28.04 -60.11 9.20
C ASP A 205 -28.95 -60.51 10.37
N LEU A 206 -28.79 -59.82 11.50
CA LEU A 206 -29.55 -60.11 12.72
C LEU A 206 -31.05 -59.82 12.56
N LEU A 207 -31.42 -58.84 11.74
CA LEU A 207 -32.83 -58.51 11.49
C LEU A 207 -33.47 -59.60 10.62
N SER A 208 -32.80 -60.00 9.54
CA SER A 208 -33.29 -61.10 8.69
C SER A 208 -33.43 -62.40 9.48
N PHE A 209 -32.47 -62.69 10.36
CA PHE A 209 -32.53 -63.88 11.20
C PHE A 209 -33.67 -63.80 12.24
N ALA A 210 -33.89 -62.63 12.85
CA ALA A 210 -35.03 -62.40 13.73
C ALA A 210 -36.38 -62.57 13.00
N ASP A 211 -36.48 -62.09 11.76
CA ASP A 211 -37.68 -62.25 10.94
C ASP A 211 -37.95 -63.72 10.59
N ASP A 212 -36.91 -64.53 10.38
CA ASP A 212 -37.05 -65.96 10.13
C ASP A 212 -37.48 -66.73 11.39
N LEU A 213 -37.01 -66.33 12.59
CA LEU A 213 -37.50 -66.87 13.86
C LEU A 213 -38.98 -66.56 14.08
N ASP A 214 -39.44 -65.34 13.75
CA ASP A 214 -40.85 -64.97 13.85
C ASP A 214 -41.72 -65.74 12.85
N LYS A 215 -41.24 -65.98 11.62
CA LYS A 215 -41.93 -66.84 10.65
C LYS A 215 -42.07 -68.26 11.16
N LEU A 216 -41.01 -68.82 11.75
CA LEU A 216 -41.04 -70.15 12.34
C LEU A 216 -42.02 -70.22 13.53
N ALA A 217 -42.07 -69.18 14.35
CA ALA A 217 -43.00 -69.08 15.48
C ALA A 217 -44.49 -68.97 15.07
N ASN A 218 -44.79 -68.72 13.79
CA ASN A 218 -46.15 -68.68 13.26
C ASN A 218 -46.64 -70.04 12.73
N ASP A 219 -45.81 -71.09 12.77
CA ASP A 219 -46.21 -72.45 12.43
C ASP A 219 -47.14 -73.03 13.53
N SER A 220 -48.36 -73.41 13.13
CA SER A 220 -49.40 -73.93 14.02
C SER A 220 -49.12 -75.33 14.57
N SER A 221 -48.08 -76.00 14.08
CA SER A 221 -47.63 -77.30 14.59
C SER A 221 -46.75 -77.23 15.84
N LEU A 222 -46.27 -76.03 16.20
CA LEU A 222 -45.35 -75.84 17.33
C LEU A 222 -46.10 -75.60 18.67
N PRO A 223 -45.59 -76.14 19.79
CA PRO A 223 -46.09 -75.82 21.13
C PRO A 223 -45.97 -74.33 21.49
N GLU A 224 -46.92 -73.80 22.26
CA GLU A 224 -47.00 -72.38 22.65
C GLU A 224 -45.77 -71.85 23.40
N ASN A 225 -45.14 -72.71 24.22
CA ASN A 225 -43.90 -72.35 24.92
C ASN A 225 -42.73 -72.14 23.93
N VAL A 226 -42.67 -72.91 22.84
CA VAL A 226 -41.62 -72.79 21.81
C VAL A 226 -41.83 -71.54 20.98
N THR A 227 -43.07 -71.22 20.61
CA THR A 227 -43.38 -70.01 19.82
C THR A 227 -43.11 -68.73 20.62
N THR A 228 -43.41 -68.72 21.92
CA THR A 228 -43.09 -67.59 22.81
C THR A 228 -41.59 -67.38 22.95
N GLU A 229 -40.81 -68.47 23.08
CA GLU A 229 -39.34 -68.39 23.17
C GLU A 229 -38.73 -67.86 21.86
N LEU A 230 -39.16 -68.38 20.70
CA LEU A 230 -38.68 -67.93 19.40
C LEU A 230 -38.91 -66.42 19.17
N ARG A 231 -40.09 -65.90 19.55
CA ARG A 231 -40.39 -64.46 19.47
C ARG A 231 -39.56 -63.64 20.45
N THR A 232 -39.26 -64.19 21.62
CA THR A 232 -38.41 -63.55 22.62
C THR A 232 -36.98 -63.41 22.11
N GLU A 233 -36.40 -64.48 21.54
CA GLU A 233 -35.09 -64.45 20.92
C GLU A 233 -35.03 -63.51 19.70
N ALA A 234 -36.08 -63.49 18.85
CA ALA A 234 -36.19 -62.53 17.76
C ALA A 234 -36.16 -61.07 18.25
N SER A 235 -36.86 -60.77 19.36
CA SER A 235 -36.82 -59.44 20.00
C SER A 235 -35.44 -59.09 20.56
N VAL A 236 -34.75 -60.06 21.17
CA VAL A 236 -33.37 -59.88 21.66
C VAL A 236 -32.42 -59.58 20.51
N LEU A 237 -32.50 -60.29 19.39
CA LEU A 237 -31.69 -60.05 18.19
C LEU A 237 -31.89 -58.63 17.64
N ARG A 238 -33.15 -58.16 17.54
CA ARG A 238 -33.46 -56.78 17.12
C ARG A 238 -32.88 -55.73 18.07
N ARG A 239 -32.88 -56.01 19.38
CA ARG A 239 -32.25 -55.13 20.38
C ARG A 239 -30.73 -55.08 20.22
N ILE A 240 -30.09 -56.22 19.93
CA ILE A 240 -28.65 -56.29 19.66
C ILE A 240 -28.32 -55.51 18.38
N ASP A 241 -29.09 -55.69 17.31
CA ASP A 241 -28.91 -54.95 16.05
C ASP A 241 -29.02 -53.42 16.25
N ASN A 242 -30.04 -52.97 17.00
CA ASN A 242 -30.18 -51.57 17.36
C ASN A 242 -28.97 -51.07 18.18
N HIS A 243 -28.46 -51.86 19.12
CA HIS A 243 -27.28 -51.49 19.89
C HIS A 243 -26.03 -51.37 19.01
N ILE A 244 -25.84 -52.29 18.07
CA ILE A 244 -24.75 -52.25 17.08
C ILE A 244 -24.84 -50.96 16.26
N LYS A 245 -26.02 -50.65 15.71
CA LYS A 245 -26.24 -49.46 14.88
C LYS A 245 -26.06 -48.15 15.64
N SER A 246 -26.55 -48.07 16.86
CA SER A 246 -26.51 -46.82 17.63
C SER A 246 -25.20 -46.57 18.38
N ASN A 247 -24.39 -47.60 18.64
CA ASN A 247 -23.17 -47.46 19.46
C ASN A 247 -21.93 -47.97 18.75
N LEU A 248 -21.97 -49.18 18.21
CA LEU A 248 -20.77 -49.84 17.72
C LEU A 248 -20.36 -49.31 16.33
N ILE A 249 -21.30 -49.07 15.42
CA ILE A 249 -21.00 -48.46 14.11
C ILE A 249 -20.37 -47.06 14.29
N PRO A 250 -20.97 -46.11 15.04
CA PRO A 250 -20.34 -44.81 15.29
C PRO A 250 -18.96 -44.89 15.96
N ALA A 251 -18.78 -45.85 16.88
CA ALA A 251 -17.49 -46.06 17.53
C ALA A 251 -16.41 -46.56 16.55
N VAL A 252 -16.78 -47.44 15.61
CA VAL A 252 -15.87 -47.92 14.55
C VAL A 252 -15.53 -46.79 13.57
N GLU A 253 -16.50 -45.95 13.18
CA GLU A 253 -16.24 -44.77 12.35
C GLU A 253 -15.31 -43.76 13.04
N THR A 254 -15.52 -43.52 14.34
CA THR A 254 -14.63 -42.68 15.17
C THR A 254 -13.23 -43.27 15.26
N LEU A 255 -13.13 -44.59 15.39
CA LEU A 255 -11.84 -45.28 15.43
C LEU A 255 -11.13 -45.20 14.08
N ASP A 256 -11.83 -45.36 12.96
CA ASP A 256 -11.26 -45.22 11.61
C ASP A 256 -10.69 -43.81 11.38
N THR A 257 -11.46 -42.76 11.68
CA THR A 257 -10.98 -41.37 11.59
C THR A 257 -9.78 -41.09 12.50
N THR A 258 -9.75 -41.67 13.69
CA THR A 258 -8.61 -41.57 14.61
C THR A 258 -7.37 -42.27 14.06
N VAL A 259 -7.53 -43.46 13.47
CA VAL A 259 -6.44 -44.22 12.84
C VAL A 259 -5.87 -43.46 11.63
N GLN A 260 -6.73 -42.87 10.79
CA GLN A 260 -6.28 -42.04 9.66
C GLN A 260 -5.50 -40.80 10.11
N THR A 261 -5.98 -40.12 11.16
CA THR A 261 -5.30 -38.94 11.72
C THR A 261 -3.95 -39.33 12.33
N LEU A 262 -3.91 -40.46 13.03
CA LEU A 262 -2.69 -40.97 13.64
C LEU A 262 -1.67 -41.37 12.58
N GLU A 263 -2.07 -42.04 11.51
CA GLU A 263 -1.22 -42.38 10.36
C GLU A 263 -0.56 -41.12 9.78
N ALA A 264 -1.38 -40.14 9.36
CA ALA A 264 -0.88 -38.89 8.76
C ALA A 264 0.05 -38.10 9.70
N THR A 265 -0.23 -38.12 11.01
CA THR A 265 0.62 -37.47 12.02
C THR A 265 1.93 -38.24 12.20
N SER A 266 1.87 -39.56 12.29
CA SER A 266 3.02 -40.42 12.57
C SER A 266 4.06 -40.42 11.45
N GLU A 267 3.64 -40.37 10.19
CA GLU A 267 4.54 -40.36 9.02
C GLU A 267 5.47 -39.14 9.02
N ASN A 268 4.95 -37.97 9.40
CA ASN A 268 5.69 -36.71 9.35
C ASN A 268 6.40 -36.36 10.67
N MET A 269 6.09 -37.07 11.75
CA MET A 269 6.55 -36.74 13.09
C MET A 269 8.08 -36.87 13.25
N PRO A 270 8.74 -37.98 12.83
CA PRO A 270 10.19 -38.12 12.97
C PRO A 270 10.97 -37.03 12.23
N ALA A 271 10.58 -36.74 11.00
CA ALA A 271 11.21 -35.71 10.18
C ALA A 271 11.08 -34.31 10.81
N THR A 272 9.89 -33.98 11.31
CA THR A 272 9.61 -32.69 11.96
C THR A 272 10.39 -32.54 13.26
N LEU A 273 10.42 -33.58 14.09
CA LEU A 273 11.16 -33.57 15.36
C LEU A 273 12.67 -33.46 15.14
N ASN A 274 13.24 -34.23 14.19
CA ASN A 274 14.66 -34.15 13.86
C ASN A 274 15.06 -32.77 13.34
N LYS A 275 14.26 -32.18 12.45
CA LYS A 275 14.51 -30.82 11.95
C LYS A 275 14.44 -29.78 13.07
N THR A 276 13.45 -29.90 13.95
CA THR A 276 13.28 -28.97 15.07
C THR A 276 14.43 -29.09 16.06
N LEU A 277 14.88 -30.31 16.37
CA LEU A 277 16.04 -30.56 17.23
C LEU A 277 17.31 -29.96 16.62
N ALA A 278 17.55 -30.18 15.32
CA ALA A 278 18.70 -29.60 14.61
C ALA A 278 18.70 -28.06 14.65
N ASN A 279 17.55 -27.42 14.42
CA ASN A 279 17.44 -25.96 14.50
C ASN A 279 17.72 -25.43 15.92
N ILE A 280 17.28 -26.16 16.96
CA ILE A 280 17.55 -25.79 18.34
C ILE A 280 19.05 -25.94 18.65
N GLU A 281 19.71 -26.96 18.11
CA GLU A 281 21.15 -27.14 18.26
C GLU A 281 21.97 -26.07 17.54
N GLU A 282 21.55 -25.67 16.35
CA GLU A 282 22.15 -24.55 15.62
C GLU A 282 22.00 -23.24 16.39
N ALA A 283 20.79 -22.97 16.93
CA ALA A 283 20.54 -21.80 17.77
C ALA A 283 21.38 -21.83 19.05
N GLN A 284 21.53 -22.98 19.70
CA GLN A 284 22.37 -23.15 20.88
C GLN A 284 23.85 -22.87 20.53
N ALA A 285 24.36 -23.46 19.44
CA ALA A 285 25.73 -23.25 18.99
C ALA A 285 26.02 -21.78 18.64
N TYR A 286 25.05 -21.09 18.02
CA TYR A 286 25.15 -19.66 17.76
C TYR A 286 25.22 -18.86 19.07
N ILE A 287 24.36 -19.19 20.04
CA ILE A 287 24.36 -18.49 21.33
C ILE A 287 25.69 -18.69 22.07
N ASP A 288 26.20 -19.91 22.08
CA ASP A 288 27.42 -20.28 22.81
C ASP A 288 28.68 -19.67 22.17
N THR A 289 28.70 -19.48 20.85
CA THR A 289 29.93 -19.08 20.13
C THR A 289 29.92 -17.63 19.61
N GLN A 290 28.79 -17.14 19.11
CA GLN A 290 28.75 -15.88 18.35
C GLN A 290 28.17 -14.71 19.14
N THR A 291 27.40 -14.94 20.20
CA THR A 291 26.70 -13.83 20.89
C THR A 291 27.65 -12.80 21.47
N VAL A 292 28.78 -13.22 22.03
CA VAL A 292 29.79 -12.28 22.56
C VAL A 292 30.44 -11.48 21.43
N GLY A 293 30.67 -12.10 20.27
CA GLY A 293 31.23 -11.42 19.09
C GLY A 293 30.26 -10.39 18.50
N VAL A 294 28.97 -10.72 18.45
CA VAL A 294 27.92 -9.81 17.96
C VAL A 294 27.68 -8.62 18.87
N ILE A 295 27.81 -8.78 20.19
CA ILE A 295 27.61 -7.64 21.11
C ILE A 295 28.85 -6.72 21.13
N LYS A 296 30.03 -7.23 20.78
CA LYS A 296 31.28 -6.45 20.76
C LYS A 296 31.59 -5.77 19.43
N ASN A 297 31.00 -6.24 18.33
CA ASN A 297 31.11 -5.64 16.99
C ASN A 297 29.95 -4.68 16.72
#